data_AF-L7YK56-F1
#
_entry.id   AF-L7YK56-F1
#
_cell.length_a   1.000
_cell.length_b   1.000
_cell.length_c   1.000
_cell.angle_alpha   90.00
_cell.angle_beta   90.00
_cell.angle_gamma   90.00
#
_symmetry.space_group_name_H-M   'P 1'
#
loop_
_entity.id
_entity.type
_entity.pdbx_description
1 polymer ?
#
loop_
_entity_poly.entity_id
_entity_poly.type
_entity_poly.pdbx_seq_one_letter_code
_entity_poly.pdbx_strand_id
1 'polypeptide(L)'
;MYVLFLTIVLTLLISVIVMVLASFLSKKTIMDREKNSPYECGFDPKGSGRLPFSLRFFLIAVIFLIFDVEITLLMPLVCVVNMVDLYSWCLSGLFFLLILLLGLYYEWKEGALEWAS
;
A
#
# COMPACT_ATOMS: atom_id res chain seq x y z
N MET A 1 -5.37 -22.72 13.28
CA MET A 1 -4.12 -22.60 12.49
C MET A 1 -4.15 -23.42 11.21
N TYR A 2 -4.41 -24.74 11.27
CA TYR A 2 -4.50 -25.60 10.07
C TYR A 2 -5.54 -25.16 9.04
N VAL A 3 -6.75 -24.77 9.48
CA VAL A 3 -7.79 -24.26 8.57
C VAL A 3 -7.32 -23.01 7.83
N LEU A 4 -6.63 -22.09 8.52
CA LEU A 4 -6.14 -20.83 7.95
C LEU A 4 -5.02 -21.07 6.93
N PHE A 5 -4.12 -22.02 7.23
CA PHE A 5 -3.11 -22.48 6.28
C PHE A 5 -3.76 -23.12 5.04
N LEU A 6 -4.76 -23.98 5.24
CA LEU A 6 -5.47 -24.66 4.17
C LEU A 6 -6.20 -23.67 3.26
N THR A 7 -6.83 -22.63 3.81
CA THR A 7 -7.49 -21.58 3.02
C THR A 7 -6.49 -20.78 2.18
N ILE A 8 -5.31 -20.44 2.72
CA ILE A 8 -4.27 -19.72 1.95
C ILE A 8 -3.75 -20.58 0.80
N VAL A 9 -3.50 -21.87 1.07
CA VAL A 9 -3.02 -22.79 0.04
C VAL A 9 -4.07 -22.97 -1.06
N LEU A 10 -5.35 -23.11 -0.70
CA LEU A 10 -6.44 -23.24 -1.67
C LEU A 10 -6.59 -21.99 -2.55
N THR A 11 -6.54 -20.78 -1.98
CA THR A 11 -6.70 -19.56 -2.78
C THR A 11 -5.54 -19.37 -3.76
N LEU A 12 -4.31 -19.67 -3.36
CA LEU A 12 -3.14 -19.67 -4.26
C LEU A 12 -3.24 -20.75 -5.34
N LEU A 13 -3.71 -21.95 -5.00
CA LEU A 13 -3.92 -23.02 -5.97
C LEU A 13 -4.94 -22.62 -7.04
N ILE A 14 -6.07 -22.04 -6.61
CA ILE A 14 -7.12 -21.61 -7.53
C ILE A 14 -6.61 -20.52 -8.47
N SER A 15 -5.87 -19.51 -7.96
CA SER A 15 -5.35 -18.43 -8.81
C SER A 15 -4.34 -18.96 -9.85
N VAL A 16 -3.48 -19.91 -9.47
CA VAL A 16 -2.54 -20.57 -10.40
C VAL A 16 -3.30 -21.41 -11.43
N ILE A 17 -4.29 -22.21 -11.03
CA ILE A 17 -5.09 -23.01 -11.96
C ILE A 17 -5.79 -22.12 -12.99
N VAL A 18 -6.41 -21.02 -12.55
CA VAL A 18 -7.08 -20.07 -13.45
C VAL A 18 -6.08 -19.43 -14.42
N MET A 19 -4.91 -18.99 -13.95
CA MET A 19 -3.87 -18.41 -14.79
C MET A 19 -3.36 -19.41 -15.84
N VAL A 20 -3.15 -20.67 -15.44
CA VAL A 20 -2.69 -21.75 -16.32
C VAL A 20 -3.75 -22.07 -17.36
N LEU A 21 -5.01 -22.28 -16.96
CA LEU A 21 -6.12 -22.51 -17.88
C LEU A 21 -6.28 -21.35 -18.87
N ALA A 22 -6.24 -20.10 -18.41
CA ALA A 22 -6.31 -18.94 -19.28
C ALA A 22 -5.16 -18.92 -20.30
N SER A 23 -3.94 -19.28 -19.88
CA SER A 23 -2.78 -19.34 -20.78
C SER A 23 -2.85 -20.48 -21.80
N PHE A 24 -3.44 -21.63 -21.44
CA PHE A 24 -3.62 -22.78 -22.33
C PHE A 24 -4.78 -22.57 -23.31
N LEU A 25 -5.90 -22.00 -22.86
CA LEU A 25 -7.05 -21.69 -23.72
C LEU A 25 -6.79 -20.46 -24.61
N SER A 26 -5.86 -19.60 -24.23
CA SER A 26 -5.47 -18.43 -25.03
C SER A 26 -4.99 -18.87 -26.41
N LYS A 27 -5.66 -18.37 -27.45
CA LYS A 27 -5.18 -18.48 -28.83
C LYS A 27 -3.98 -17.53 -29.01
N LYS A 28 -2.79 -17.97 -28.57
CA LYS A 28 -1.54 -17.25 -28.86
C LYS A 28 -1.22 -17.43 -30.33
N THR A 29 -1.44 -16.38 -31.11
CA THR A 29 -0.90 -16.29 -32.47
C THR A 29 0.61 -16.08 -32.40
N ILE A 30 1.29 -16.47 -33.48
CA ILE A 30 2.72 -16.28 -33.79
C ILE A 30 3.32 -15.05 -33.08
N MET A 31 4.48 -15.22 -32.47
CA MET A 31 5.27 -14.16 -31.84
C MET A 31 5.62 -13.08 -32.85
N ASP A 32 4.75 -12.09 -32.97
CA ASP A 32 4.96 -10.90 -33.78
C ASP A 32 5.62 -9.82 -32.92
N ARG A 33 6.60 -9.12 -33.47
CA ARG A 33 7.31 -8.02 -32.79
C ARG A 33 6.32 -6.94 -32.34
N GLU A 34 5.34 -6.64 -33.19
CA GLU A 34 4.35 -5.58 -32.94
C GLU A 34 3.33 -5.96 -31.85
N LYS A 35 3.14 -7.26 -31.56
CA LYS A 35 2.34 -7.69 -30.39
C LYS A 35 3.12 -7.60 -29.08
N ASN A 36 4.44 -7.68 -29.17
CA ASN A 36 5.34 -7.64 -28.02
C ASN A 36 5.88 -6.22 -27.75
N SER A 37 5.59 -5.23 -28.60
CA SER A 37 5.97 -3.84 -28.39
C SER A 37 5.04 -3.16 -27.36
N PRO A 38 5.54 -2.17 -26.60
CA PRO A 38 4.71 -1.37 -25.70
C PRO A 38 3.61 -0.63 -26.46
N TYR A 39 2.40 -0.60 -25.91
CA TYR A 39 1.27 0.11 -26.50
C TYR A 39 1.23 1.57 -26.02
N GLU A 40 1.59 2.52 -26.89
CA GLU A 40 1.39 3.97 -26.68
C GLU A 40 0.30 4.51 -27.62
N CYS A 41 -0.93 4.01 -27.46
CA CYS A 41 -2.10 4.44 -28.26
C CYS A 41 -1.92 4.28 -29.78
N GLY A 42 -1.12 3.30 -30.20
CA GLY A 42 -0.81 3.02 -31.62
C GLY A 42 0.39 3.78 -32.17
N PHE A 43 1.11 4.54 -31.34
CA PHE A 43 2.39 5.15 -31.69
C PHE A 43 3.57 4.33 -31.16
N ASP A 44 4.72 4.46 -31.82
CA ASP A 44 5.98 3.94 -31.30
C ASP A 44 6.37 4.70 -30.03
N PRO A 45 6.86 3.99 -28.99
CA PRO A 45 7.21 4.62 -27.74
C PRO A 45 8.32 5.66 -27.93
N LYS A 46 8.05 6.91 -27.51
CA LYS A 46 9.02 8.01 -27.65
C LYS A 46 10.25 7.88 -26.75
N GLY A 47 10.21 6.96 -25.78
CA GLY A 47 11.29 6.68 -24.85
C GLY A 47 10.99 5.47 -23.98
N SER A 48 11.76 5.30 -22.90
CA SER A 48 11.46 4.27 -21.92
C SER A 48 10.25 4.65 -21.07
N GLY A 49 9.41 3.68 -20.68
CA GLY A 49 8.34 3.90 -19.70
C GLY A 49 8.80 4.30 -18.29
N ARG A 50 10.12 4.32 -18.03
CA ARG A 50 10.70 4.84 -16.80
C ARG A 50 10.95 6.33 -16.92
N LEU A 51 9.92 7.12 -16.61
CA LEU A 51 10.01 8.57 -16.56
C LEU A 51 10.45 9.03 -15.15
N PRO A 52 11.11 10.19 -15.04
CA PRO A 52 11.30 10.82 -13.73
C PRO A 52 9.91 11.07 -13.11
N PHE A 53 9.70 10.48 -11.94
CA PHE A 53 8.44 10.61 -11.21
C PHE A 53 8.46 11.88 -10.33
N SER A 54 7.30 12.42 -9.97
CA SER A 54 7.25 13.62 -9.13
C SER A 54 7.63 13.30 -7.68
N LEU A 55 8.54 14.08 -7.09
CA LEU A 55 8.98 13.91 -5.69
C LEU A 55 7.81 13.96 -4.68
N ARG A 56 6.69 14.58 -5.04
CA ARG A 56 5.50 14.65 -4.20
C ARG A 56 4.88 13.28 -3.94
N PHE A 57 4.82 12.39 -4.94
CA PHE A 57 4.33 11.02 -4.72
C PHE A 57 5.25 10.22 -3.80
N PHE A 58 6.56 10.49 -3.85
CA PHE A 58 7.51 9.86 -2.93
C PHE A 58 7.34 10.36 -1.50
N LEU A 59 7.13 11.67 -1.29
CA LEU A 59 6.86 12.23 0.03
C LEU A 59 5.61 11.59 0.67
N ILE A 60 4.53 11.43 -0.11
CA ILE A 60 3.32 10.75 0.37
C ILE A 60 3.62 9.30 0.80
N ALA A 61 4.45 8.58 0.04
CA ALA A 61 4.81 7.19 0.39
C ALA A 61 5.64 7.11 1.69
N VAL A 62 6.55 8.07 1.91
CA VAL A 62 7.34 8.17 3.15
C VAL A 62 6.44 8.50 4.34
N ILE A 63 5.54 9.47 4.19
CA ILE A 63 4.56 9.85 5.22
C ILE A 63 3.66 8.67 5.57
N PHE A 64 3.16 7.94 4.57
CA PHE A 64 2.36 6.73 4.79
C PHE A 64 3.11 5.66 5.60
N LEU A 65 4.40 5.45 5.33
CA LEU A 65 5.21 4.48 6.08
C LEU A 65 5.33 4.89 7.56
N ILE A 66 5.58 6.17 7.83
CA ILE A 66 5.68 6.68 9.20
C ILE A 66 4.34 6.51 9.93
N PHE A 67 3.23 6.91 9.30
CA PHE A 67 1.89 6.75 9.89
C PHE A 67 1.52 5.28 10.15
N ASP A 68 1.95 4.33 9.31
CA ASP A 68 1.70 2.89 9.53
C ASP A 68 2.41 2.37 10.79
N VAL A 69 3.66 2.83 11.03
CA VAL A 69 4.40 2.53 12.26
C VAL A 69 3.72 3.15 13.48
N GLU A 70 3.24 4.39 13.37
CA GLU A 70 2.54 5.08 14.45
C GLU A 70 1.21 4.40 14.83
N ILE A 71 0.44 3.92 13.84
CA ILE A 71 -0.79 3.14 14.09
C ILE A 71 -0.45 1.80 14.76
N THR A 72 0.64 1.15 14.36
CA THR A 72 1.10 -0.08 15.02
C THR A 72 1.45 0.18 16.49
N LEU A 73 2.04 1.32 16.82
CA LEU A 73 2.32 1.75 18.20
C LEU A 73 1.05 2.08 19.00
N LEU A 74 -0.07 2.39 18.34
CA LEU A 74 -1.36 2.62 18.99
C LEU A 74 -2.07 1.30 19.37
N MET A 75 -1.81 0.20 18.68
CA MET A 75 -2.47 -1.09 18.89
C MET A 75 -2.40 -1.63 20.34
N PRO A 76 -1.25 -1.55 21.05
CA PRO A 76 -1.15 -1.95 22.46
C PRO A 76 -2.16 -1.24 23.35
N LEU A 77 -2.46 0.04 23.11
CA LEU A 77 -3.42 0.81 23.90
C LEU A 77 -4.79 0.11 23.94
N VAL A 78 -5.24 -0.49 22.84
CA VAL A 78 -6.51 -1.22 22.77
C VAL A 78 -6.45 -2.53 23.57
N CYS A 79 -5.30 -3.21 23.59
CA CYS A 79 -5.14 -4.49 24.25
C CYS A 79 -5.03 -4.37 25.79
N VAL A 80 -4.44 -3.30 26.32
CA VAL A 80 -4.19 -3.14 27.76
C VAL A 80 -5.30 -2.43 28.56
N VAL A 81 -6.43 -2.08 27.94
CA VAL A 81 -7.56 -1.37 28.61
C VAL A 81 -7.98 -2.02 29.92
N ASN A 82 -8.01 -3.36 29.96
CA ASN A 82 -8.46 -4.13 31.13
C ASN A 82 -7.35 -4.43 32.16
N MET A 83 -6.09 -4.13 31.83
CA MET A 83 -4.90 -4.48 32.62
C MET A 83 -4.35 -3.30 33.42
N VAL A 84 -4.76 -2.08 33.09
CA VAL A 84 -4.16 -0.82 33.57
C VAL A 84 -5.26 0.11 34.06
N ASP A 85 -4.96 0.98 35.03
CA ASP A 85 -5.90 1.99 35.53
C ASP A 85 -6.42 2.89 34.41
N LEU A 86 -7.75 3.04 34.33
CA LEU A 86 -8.44 3.84 33.30
C LEU A 86 -7.91 5.27 33.19
N TYR A 87 -7.52 5.88 34.30
CA TYR A 87 -6.95 7.24 34.29
C TYR A 87 -5.61 7.29 33.56
N SER A 88 -4.70 6.37 33.87
CA SER A 88 -3.37 6.31 33.23
C SER A 88 -3.46 5.88 31.77
N TRP A 89 -4.39 4.99 31.45
CA TRP A 89 -4.72 4.59 30.09
C TRP A 89 -5.22 5.78 29.26
N CYS A 90 -6.16 6.55 29.81
CA CYS A 90 -6.71 7.73 29.14
C CYS A 90 -5.65 8.83 28.95
N LEU A 91 -4.85 9.11 29.98
CA LEU A 91 -3.81 10.14 29.91
C LEU A 91 -2.73 9.80 28.86
N SER A 92 -2.24 8.55 28.86
CA SER A 92 -1.23 8.10 27.89
C SER A 92 -1.79 8.08 26.46
N GLY A 93 -3.02 7.60 26.27
CA GLY A 93 -3.70 7.61 24.97
C GLY A 93 -3.91 9.02 24.42
N LEU A 94 -4.41 9.95 25.24
CA LEU A 94 -4.58 11.35 24.86
C LEU A 94 -3.25 12.03 24.53
N PHE A 95 -2.22 11.79 25.33
CA PHE A 95 -0.88 12.35 25.09
C PHE A 95 -0.31 11.85 23.75
N PHE A 96 -0.43 10.55 23.47
CA PHE A 96 0.03 9.97 22.21
C PHE A 96 -0.73 10.53 21.00
N LEU A 97 -2.07 10.61 21.08
CA LEU A 97 -2.89 11.20 20.01
C LEU A 97 -2.56 12.67 19.75
N LEU A 98 -2.25 13.44 20.80
CA LEU A 98 -1.88 14.84 20.66
C LEU A 98 -0.56 14.98 19.88
N ILE A 99 0.43 14.13 20.15
CA ILE A 99 1.70 14.11 19.40
C ILE A 99 1.44 13.82 17.91
N LEU A 100 0.62 12.82 17.60
CA LEU A 100 0.26 12.47 16.21
C LEU A 100 -0.41 13.65 15.49
N LEU A 101 -1.37 14.31 16.13
CA LEU A 101 -2.08 15.45 15.56
C LEU A 101 -1.13 16.64 15.32
N LEU A 102 -0.20 16.91 16.23
CA LEU A 102 0.80 17.96 16.05
C LEU A 102 1.75 17.66 14.88
N GLY A 103 2.19 16.40 14.74
CA GLY A 103 3.01 15.94 13.61
C GLY A 103 2.30 16.14 12.27
N LEU A 104 1.05 15.69 12.18
CA LEU A 104 0.24 15.88 10.97
C LEU A 104 0.02 17.36 10.64
N TYR A 105 -0.25 18.19 11.64
CA TYR A 105 -0.44 19.63 11.42
C TYR A 105 0.85 20.30 10.91
N TYR A 106 2.01 19.88 11.42
CA TYR A 106 3.31 20.35 10.94
C TYR A 106 3.53 19.96 9.46
N GLU A 107 3.29 18.70 9.10
CA GLU A 107 3.43 18.23 7.71
C GLU A 107 2.48 18.95 6.74
N TRP A 108 1.26 19.24 7.19
CA TRP A 108 0.31 20.01 6.40
C TRP A 108 0.81 21.44 6.18
N LYS A 109 1.30 22.10 7.24
CA LYS A 109 1.83 23.46 7.12
C LYS A 109 3.02 23.55 6.15
N GLU A 110 3.85 22.52 6.07
CA GLU A 110 4.97 22.43 5.12
C GLU A 110 4.52 22.10 3.67
N GLY A 111 3.21 21.95 3.43
CA GLY A 111 2.67 21.69 2.09
C GLY A 111 2.97 20.29 1.56
N ALA A 112 3.44 19.36 2.40
CA ALA A 112 3.75 18.00 1.99
C ALA A 112 2.49 17.23 1.53
N LEU A 113 1.33 17.62 2.05
CA LEU A 113 0.01 17.06 1.72
C LEU A 113 -0.71 17.84 0.61
N GLU A 114 -0.17 18.98 0.15
CA GLU A 114 -0.82 19.78 -0.89
C GLU A 114 -0.56 19.20 -2.28
N TRP A 115 -1.65 18.89 -2.97
CA TRP A 115 -1.58 18.44 -4.35
C TRP A 115 -1.40 19.62 -5.29
N ALA A 116 -0.52 19.48 -6.29
CA ALA A 116 -0.46 20.45 -7.37
C ALA A 116 -1.72 20.29 -8.23
N SER A 117 -2.52 21.34 -8.30
CA SER A 117 -3.43 21.57 -9.43
C SER A 117 -2.67 22.11 -10.63
#